data_AF-A0A2W4LKC9-F1
#
_entry.id   AF-A0A2W4LKC9-F1
#
_cell.length_a   1.000
_cell.length_b   1.000
_cell.length_c   1.000
_cell.angle_alpha   90.00
_cell.angle_beta   90.00
_cell.angle_gamma   90.00
#
_symmetry.space_group_name_H-M   'P 1'
#
loop_
_entity.id
_entity.type
_entity.pdbx_description
1 polymer ?
#
loop_
_entity_poly.entity_id
_entity_poly.type
_entity_poly.pdbx_seq_one_letter_code
_entity_poly.pdbx_strand_id
1 'polypeptide(L)'
;MTSFRTLGGAGPLSPLEQEILKEIAEALGRSGERLERAIASYCAIAAEAGADPDPVQRRRLDAERREIRRAREALIIQREALGARTHDAVDRHYPLPFPEHELYAADDDCEP
;
A
#
# COMPACT_ATOMS: atom_id res chain seq x y z
N MET A 1 29.44 -8.47 -0.88
CA MET A 1 28.81 -7.46 -1.75
C MET A 1 28.17 -8.17 -2.92
N THR A 2 26.90 -8.55 -2.80
CA THR A 2 26.17 -9.27 -3.86
C THR A 2 25.63 -8.23 -4.83
N SER A 3 26.28 -8.13 -5.99
CA SER A 3 25.91 -7.20 -7.06
C SER A 3 24.66 -7.73 -7.77
N PHE A 4 23.57 -6.96 -7.71
CA PHE A 4 22.35 -7.20 -8.48
C PHE A 4 22.67 -6.90 -9.96
N ARG A 5 23.18 -7.92 -10.67
CA ARG A 5 23.52 -7.83 -12.08
C ARG A 5 22.24 -7.58 -12.86
N THR A 6 22.24 -6.53 -13.67
CA THR A 6 21.26 -6.26 -14.73
C THR A 6 20.81 -7.55 -15.41
N LEU A 7 19.53 -7.94 -15.22
CA LEU A 7 18.83 -8.95 -16.03
C LEU A 7 18.55 -8.36 -17.44
N GLY A 8 19.63 -8.00 -18.14
CA GLY A 8 19.64 -7.43 -19.48
C GLY A 8 20.34 -8.32 -20.49
N GLY A 9 20.32 -9.64 -20.28
CA GLY A 9 20.75 -10.61 -21.28
C GLY A 9 19.56 -10.97 -22.16
N ALA A 10 19.63 -10.69 -23.46
CA ALA A 10 18.61 -11.01 -24.46
C ALA A 10 18.54 -12.53 -24.75
N GLY A 11 18.24 -13.34 -23.73
CA GLY A 11 18.00 -14.77 -23.81
C GLY A 11 16.75 -15.15 -23.00
N PRO A 12 16.13 -16.32 -23.28
CA PRO A 12 14.96 -16.77 -22.53
C PRO A 12 15.32 -16.95 -21.04
N LEU A 13 14.43 -16.48 -20.16
CA LEU A 13 14.55 -16.64 -18.72
C LEU A 13 14.65 -18.12 -18.34
N SER A 14 15.55 -18.44 -17.42
CA SER A 14 15.61 -19.78 -16.82
C SER A 14 14.32 -20.10 -16.04
N PRO A 15 13.99 -21.39 -15.83
CA PRO A 15 12.81 -21.78 -15.06
C PRO A 15 12.76 -21.15 -13.65
N LEU A 16 13.92 -21.04 -12.99
CA LEU A 16 14.03 -20.42 -11.67
C LEU A 16 13.74 -18.90 -11.72
N GLU A 17 14.26 -18.20 -12.72
CA GLU A 17 13.97 -16.76 -12.88
C GLU A 17 12.48 -16.51 -13.15
N GLN A 18 11.82 -17.39 -13.91
CA GLN A 18 10.38 -17.31 -14.13
C GLN A 18 9.58 -17.53 -12.84
N GLU A 19 10.00 -18.50 -12.01
CA GLU A 19 9.38 -18.75 -10.71
C GLU A 19 9.54 -17.55 -9.77
N ILE A 20 10.74 -16.98 -9.67
CA ILE A 20 11.00 -15.78 -8.86
C ILE A 20 10.14 -14.60 -9.33
N LEU A 21 10.06 -14.37 -10.64
CA LEU A 21 9.21 -13.29 -11.18
C LEU A 21 7.73 -13.52 -10.89
N LYS A 22 7.26 -14.77 -10.96
CA LYS A 22 5.89 -15.15 -10.59
C LYS A 22 5.62 -14.85 -9.11
N GLU A 23 6.51 -15.26 -8.21
CA GLU A 23 6.36 -15.00 -6.77
C GLU A 23 6.36 -13.50 -6.45
N ILE A 24 7.23 -12.73 -7.11
CA ILE A 24 7.25 -11.26 -6.98
C ILE A 24 5.92 -10.67 -7.45
N ALA A 25 5.41 -11.10 -8.60
CA ALA A 25 4.13 -10.63 -9.13
C ALA A 25 2.97 -10.96 -8.18
N GLU A 26 2.93 -12.17 -7.63
CA GLU A 26 1.92 -12.60 -6.65
C GLU A 26 2.04 -11.83 -5.32
N ALA A 27 3.25 -11.53 -4.86
CA ALA A 27 3.47 -10.73 -3.65
C ALA A 27 2.99 -9.29 -3.82
N LEU A 28 3.33 -8.65 -4.95
CA LEU A 28 2.85 -7.31 -5.29
C LEU A 28 1.33 -7.28 -5.44
N GLY A 29 0.75 -8.27 -6.12
CA GLY A 29 -0.70 -8.40 -6.29
C GLY A 29 -1.42 -8.43 -4.94
N ARG A 30 -0.98 -9.31 -4.03
CA ARG A 30 -1.53 -9.39 -2.67
C ARG A 30 -1.36 -8.09 -1.87
N SER A 31 -0.25 -7.37 -2.06
CA SER A 31 -0.05 -6.08 -1.40
C SER A 31 -1.01 -5.01 -1.93
N GLY A 32 -1.27 -4.99 -3.25
CA GLY A 32 -2.27 -4.13 -3.88
C GLY A 32 -3.68 -4.43 -3.39
N GLU A 33 -4.09 -5.70 -3.43
CA GLU A 33 -5.39 -6.16 -2.93
C GLU A 33 -5.62 -5.79 -1.44
N ARG A 34 -4.56 -5.84 -0.63
CA ARG A 34 -4.64 -5.42 0.77
C ARG A 34 -4.94 -3.92 0.90
N LEU A 35 -4.28 -3.09 0.11
CA LEU A 35 -4.51 -1.64 0.09
C LEU A 35 -5.93 -1.33 -0.39
N GLU A 36 -6.39 -1.97 -1.47
CA GLU A 36 -7.77 -1.83 -1.97
C GLU A 36 -8.81 -2.18 -0.90
N ARG A 37 -8.59 -3.29 -0.18
CA ARG A 37 -9.50 -3.72 0.88
C ARG A 37 -9.56 -2.71 2.04
N ALA A 38 -8.42 -2.17 2.45
CA ALA A 38 -8.36 -1.16 3.50
C ALA A 38 -9.08 0.13 3.08
N ILE A 39 -8.86 0.59 1.84
CA ILE A 39 -9.58 1.75 1.28
C ILE A 39 -11.09 1.48 1.22
N ALA A 40 -11.51 0.31 0.75
CA ALA A 40 -12.92 -0.06 0.69
C ALA A 40 -13.57 -0.10 2.08
N SER A 41 -12.86 -0.64 3.09
CA SER A 41 -13.33 -0.68 4.48
C SER A 41 -13.50 0.73 5.05
N TYR A 42 -12.51 1.61 4.86
CA TYR A 42 -12.60 3.01 5.25
C TYR A 42 -13.81 3.70 4.60
N CYS A 43 -13.99 3.56 3.29
CA CYS A 43 -15.10 4.17 2.56
C CYS A 43 -16.46 3.68 3.06
N ALA A 44 -16.59 2.38 3.38
CA ALA A 44 -17.82 1.83 3.94
C ALA A 44 -18.14 2.46 5.32
N ILE A 45 -17.15 2.53 6.22
CA ILE A 45 -17.32 3.13 7.53
C ILE A 45 -17.62 4.64 7.42
N ALA A 46 -16.94 5.35 6.52
CA ALA A 46 -17.15 6.78 6.31
C ALA A 46 -18.56 7.06 5.77
N ALA A 47 -19.06 6.23 4.85
CA ALA A 47 -20.42 6.33 4.34
C ALA A 47 -21.46 6.07 5.44
N GLU A 48 -21.22 5.11 6.33
CA GLU A 48 -22.09 4.83 7.49
C GLU A 48 -22.08 5.98 8.52
N ALA A 49 -20.93 6.60 8.74
CA ALA A 49 -20.76 7.62 9.76
C ALA A 49 -21.27 9.01 9.34
N GLY A 50 -21.23 9.32 8.05
CA GLY A 50 -21.64 10.63 7.54
C GLY A 50 -20.73 11.76 8.02
N ALA A 51 -21.28 12.97 8.18
CA ALA A 51 -20.51 14.18 8.46
C ALA A 51 -20.06 14.34 9.92
N ASP A 52 -20.76 13.69 10.87
CA ASP A 52 -20.41 13.74 12.30
C ASP A 52 -20.32 12.32 12.87
N PRO A 53 -19.18 11.62 12.66
CA PRO A 53 -18.97 10.28 13.17
C PRO A 53 -19.00 10.27 14.70
N ASP A 54 -19.69 9.31 15.32
CA ASP A 54 -19.62 9.11 16.76
C ASP A 54 -18.19 8.68 17.20
N PRO A 55 -17.86 8.69 18.51
CA PRO A 55 -16.52 8.30 18.98
C PRO A 55 -16.07 6.88 18.59
N VAL A 56 -17.00 5.93 18.42
CA VAL A 56 -16.70 4.56 18.01
C VAL A 56 -16.39 4.53 16.51
N GLN A 57 -17.18 5.24 15.70
CA GLN A 57 -16.95 5.40 14.26
C GLN A 57 -15.63 6.12 13.98
N ARG A 58 -15.31 7.20 14.72
CA ARG A 58 -14.01 7.88 14.63
C ARG A 58 -12.84 6.91 14.84
N ARG A 59 -12.87 6.12 15.91
CA ARG A 59 -11.83 5.11 16.19
C ARG A 59 -11.70 4.06 15.10
N ARG A 60 -12.81 3.64 14.49
CA ARG A 60 -12.81 2.70 13.35
C ARG A 60 -12.17 3.34 12.12
N LEU A 61 -12.52 4.59 11.79
CA LEU A 61 -11.90 5.35 10.70
C LEU A 61 -10.39 5.53 10.92
N ASP A 62 -9.95 5.83 12.15
CA ASP A 62 -8.53 5.93 12.49
C ASP A 62 -7.79 4.61 12.33
N ALA A 63 -8.42 3.49 12.72
CA ALA A 63 -7.86 2.17 12.54
C ALA A 63 -7.66 1.84 11.05
N GLU A 64 -8.65 2.16 10.22
CA GLU A 64 -8.55 1.96 8.77
C GLU A 64 -7.53 2.91 8.12
N ARG A 65 -7.42 4.17 8.57
CA ARG A 65 -6.35 5.08 8.11
C ARG A 65 -4.96 4.49 8.36
N ARG A 66 -4.72 3.94 9.56
CA ARG A 66 -3.46 3.26 9.89
C ARG A 66 -3.22 2.03 9.02
N GLU A 67 -4.27 1.27 8.70
CA GLU A 67 -4.16 0.11 7.83
C GLU A 67 -3.86 0.50 6.38
N ILE A 68 -4.54 1.51 5.84
CA ILE A 68 -4.24 2.09 4.52
C ILE A 68 -2.78 2.55 4.47
N ARG A 69 -2.31 3.27 5.50
CA ARG A 69 -0.92 3.71 5.59
C ARG A 69 0.05 2.54 5.48
N ARG A 70 -0.13 1.52 6.34
CA ARG A 70 0.74 0.33 6.38
C ARG A 70 0.74 -0.43 5.06
N ALA A 71 -0.43 -0.64 4.47
CA ALA A 71 -0.57 -1.34 3.20
C ALA A 71 0.08 -0.55 2.05
N ARG A 72 -0.10 0.78 2.02
CA ARG A 72 0.52 1.67 1.03
C ARG A 72 2.04 1.68 1.16
N GLU A 73 2.57 1.81 2.38
CA GLU A 73 4.00 1.80 2.66
C GLU A 73 4.64 0.45 2.25
N ALA A 74 4.01 -0.68 2.60
CA ALA A 74 4.49 -1.99 2.20
C ALA A 74 4.55 -2.15 0.67
N LEU A 75 3.53 -1.68 -0.06
CA LEU A 75 3.50 -1.71 -1.51
C LEU A 75 4.60 -0.83 -2.12
N ILE A 76 4.81 0.37 -1.59
CA ILE A 76 5.89 1.27 -2.02
C ILE A 76 7.25 0.62 -1.83
N ILE A 77 7.54 0.08 -0.64
CA ILE A 77 8.81 -0.57 -0.32
C ILE A 77 9.09 -1.74 -1.28
N GLN A 78 8.09 -2.58 -1.55
CA GLN A 78 8.24 -3.70 -2.50
C GLN A 78 8.54 -3.21 -3.92
N ARG A 79 7.89 -2.13 -4.37
CA ARG A 79 8.14 -1.54 -5.69
C ARG A 79 9.53 -0.92 -5.79
N GLU A 80 9.98 -0.24 -4.73
CA GLU A 80 11.32 0.34 -4.67
C GLU A 80 12.42 -0.72 -4.72
N ALA A 81 12.21 -1.85 -4.05
CA ALA A 81 13.11 -3.00 -4.10
C ALA A 81 13.27 -3.57 -5.54
N LEU A 82 12.28 -3.35 -6.40
CA LEU A 82 12.30 -3.73 -7.82
C LEU A 82 12.78 -2.60 -8.75
N GLY A 83 13.16 -1.44 -8.18
CA GLY A 83 13.70 -0.31 -8.92
C GLY A 83 12.67 0.76 -9.32
N ALA A 84 11.38 0.59 -8.99
CA ALA A 84 10.36 1.60 -9.24
C ALA A 84 10.34 2.65 -8.12
N ARG A 85 11.18 3.68 -8.28
CA ARG A 85 11.39 4.73 -7.25
C ARG A 85 10.37 5.86 -7.26
N THR A 86 9.51 5.94 -8.27
CA THR A 86 8.40 6.91 -8.30
C THR A 86 7.12 6.25 -7.80
N HIS A 87 6.37 7.01 -7.02
CA HIS A 87 5.12 6.57 -6.38
C HIS A 87 3.87 7.03 -7.15
N ASP A 88 4.05 7.77 -8.24
CA ASP A 88 3.01 8.25 -9.15
C ASP A 88 2.05 7.16 -9.64
N ALA A 89 2.58 5.97 -9.93
CA ALA A 89 1.74 4.83 -10.29
C ALA A 89 0.89 4.32 -9.12
N VAL A 90 1.39 4.38 -7.88
CA VAL A 90 0.63 3.99 -6.68
C VAL A 90 -0.50 5.00 -6.48
N ASP A 91 -0.20 6.30 -6.54
CA ASP A 91 -1.19 7.35 -6.32
C ASP A 91 -2.30 7.33 -7.36
N ARG A 92 -1.95 7.05 -8.62
CA ARG A 92 -2.91 6.93 -9.72
C ARG A 92 -3.83 5.72 -9.57
N HIS A 93 -3.31 4.58 -9.13
CA HIS A 93 -4.06 3.33 -9.07
C HIS A 93 -4.79 3.11 -7.74
N TYR A 94 -4.30 3.73 -6.66
CA TYR A 94 -4.85 3.61 -5.31
C TYR A 94 -5.10 5.00 -4.70
N PRO A 95 -6.07 5.77 -5.22
CA PRO A 95 -6.37 7.10 -4.71
C PRO A 95 -6.84 7.02 -3.24
N LEU A 96 -6.27 7.89 -2.39
CA LEU A 96 -6.70 7.99 -1.00
C LEU A 96 -8.11 8.61 -0.91
N PRO A 97 -8.99 8.09 -0.05
CA PRO A 97 -10.34 8.65 0.14
C PRO A 97 -10.38 9.92 1.01
N PHE A 98 -9.21 10.39 1.47
CA PHE A 98 -9.01 11.57 2.30
C PHE A 98 -7.71 12.29 1.90
N PRO A 99 -7.52 13.56 2.30
CA PRO A 99 -6.27 14.28 2.09
C PRO A 99 -5.05 13.56 2.67
N GLU A 100 -3.92 13.57 1.95
CA GLU A 100 -2.72 12.82 2.32
C GLU A 100 -2.18 13.15 3.73
N HIS A 101 -2.33 14.40 4.20
CA HIS A 101 -1.89 14.80 5.54
C HIS A 101 -2.61 14.03 6.66
N GLU A 102 -3.83 13.55 6.43
CA GLU A 102 -4.57 12.74 7.39
C GLU A 102 -4.01 11.31 7.54
N LEU A 103 -3.16 10.87 6.61
CA LEU A 103 -2.51 9.56 6.69
C LEU A 103 -1.57 9.45 7.91
N TYR A 104 -1.03 10.59 8.35
CA TYR A 104 -0.08 10.70 9.46
C TYR A 104 -0.62 11.41 10.70
N ALA A 105 -1.76 12.13 10.58
CA ALA A 105 -2.36 12.88 11.68
C ALA A 105 -2.75 12.02 12.90
N ALA A 106 -3.03 10.72 12.70
CA ALA A 106 -3.48 9.83 13.78
C ALA A 106 -2.37 9.40 14.78
N ASP A 107 -1.12 9.79 14.54
CA ASP A 107 0.01 9.47 15.43
C ASP A 107 0.36 10.63 16.38
N ASP A 108 -0.12 11.85 16.14
CA ASP A 108 0.17 13.05 16.96
C ASP A 108 -0.56 13.02 18.33
N ASP A 109 -1.56 12.16 18.51
CA ASP A 109 -2.29 11.99 19.77
C ASP A 109 -1.60 11.05 20.79
N CYS A 110 -0.36 10.63 20.51
CA CYS A 110 0.41 9.75 21.37
C CYS A 110 1.54 10.48 22.14
N GLU A 111 1.21 11.60 22.82
CA GLU A 111 2.04 12.10 23.93
C GLU A 111 1.54 11.51 25.26
N PRO A 112 2.37 10.75 26.00
CA PRO A 112 2.29 10.69 27.46
C PRO A 112 3.03 11.86 28.13
#